data_AF-A0A660E1S5-F1
#
_entry.id   AF-A0A660E1S5-F1
#
_cell.length_a   1.000
_cell.length_b   1.000
_cell.length_c   1.000
_cell.angle_alpha   90.00
_cell.angle_beta   90.00
_cell.angle_gamma   90.00
#
_symmetry.space_group_name_H-M   'P 1'
#
loop_
_entity.id
_entity.type
_entity.pdbx_description
1 polymer ?
#
loop_
_entity_poly.entity_id
_entity_poly.type
_entity_poly.pdbx_seq_one_letter_code
_entity_poly.pdbx_strand_id
1 'polypeptide(L)' 'MTRPTTKAELIEASQTQYAALLALIQTMPTAKQLADFTFEVPNETAVHWQRDRNVRDVISHLYE' A
#
# COMPACT_ATOMS: atom_id res chain seq x y z
N MET A 1 0.78 15.61 -4.25
CA MET A 1 2.11 15.96 -3.72
C MET A 1 3.03 16.24 -4.89
N THR A 2 3.87 17.27 -4.80
CA THR A 2 4.92 17.52 -5.80
C THR A 2 5.90 16.36 -5.81
N ARG A 3 6.36 15.97 -7.00
CA ARG A 3 7.34 14.88 -7.13
C ARG A 3 8.65 15.30 -6.46
N PRO A 4 9.24 14.48 -5.57
CA PRO A 4 10.54 14.77 -4.97
C PRO A 4 11.60 14.95 -6.06
N THR A 5 12.47 15.95 -5.89
CA THR A 5 13.56 16.27 -6.82
C THR A 5 14.94 16.06 -6.20
N THR A 6 15.02 15.93 -4.88
CA THR A 6 16.25 15.61 -4.15
C THR A 6 16.14 14.29 -3.40
N LYS A 7 17.29 13.69 -3.05
CA LYS A 7 17.34 12.48 -2.22
C LYS A 7 16.67 12.69 -0.85
N ALA A 8 16.87 13.85 -0.24
CA ALA A 8 16.30 14.17 1.07
C ALA A 8 14.77 14.24 0.97
N GLU A 9 14.24 14.97 -0.01
CA GLU A 9 12.81 15.04 -0.27
C GLU A 9 12.20 13.66 -0.56
N LEU A 10 12.92 12.81 -1.30
CA LEU A 10 12.43 11.46 -1.61
C LEU A 10 12.29 10.63 -0.34
N ILE A 11 13.32 10.63 0.51
CA ILE A 11 13.31 9.88 1.78
C ILE A 11 12.19 10.39 2.70
N GLU A 12 12.06 11.70 2.86
CA GLU A 12 11.02 12.31 3.70
C GLU A 12 9.62 11.98 3.17
N ALA A 13 9.41 12.10 1.85
CA ALA A 13 8.14 11.80 1.22
C ALA A 13 7.77 10.32 1.38
N SER A 14 8.72 9.40 1.16
CA SER A 14 8.52 7.96 1.34
C SER A 14 8.17 7.60 2.78
N GLN A 15 8.90 8.13 3.77
CA GLN A 15 8.63 7.89 5.19
C GLN A 15 7.25 8.42 5.59
N THR A 16 6.92 9.64 5.17
CA THR A 16 5.63 10.27 5.46
C THR A 16 4.46 9.47 4.89
N GLN A 17 4.55 9.07 3.63
CA GLN A 17 3.49 8.31 2.96
C GLN A 17 3.35 6.90 3.54
N TYR A 18 4.47 6.24 3.87
CA TYR A 18 4.43 4.91 4.48
C TYR A 18 3.82 4.96 5.90
N ALA A 19 4.18 5.96 6.71
CA ALA A 19 3.58 6.16 8.02
C ALA A 19 2.07 6.44 7.94
N ALA A 20 1.65 7.27 6.99
CA ALA A 20 0.23 7.55 6.74
C ALA A 20 -0.54 6.30 6.31
N LEU A 21 0.05 5.46 5.46
CA LEU A 21 -0.51 4.17 5.06
C LEU A 21 -0.71 3.24 6.28
N LEU A 22 0.30 3.08 7.12
CA LEU A 22 0.19 2.24 8.31
C LEU A 22 -0.86 2.77 9.29
N ALA A 23 -0.91 4.09 9.50
CA ALA A 23 -1.91 4.73 10.36
C ALA A 23 -3.33 4.48 9.84
N LEU A 24 -3.55 4.61 8.52
CA LEU A 24 -4.83 4.30 7.90
C LEU A 24 -5.23 2.84 8.15
N ILE A 25 -4.33 1.89 7.94
CA ILE A 25 -4.61 0.46 8.14
C ILE A 25 -4.98 0.18 9.60
N GLN A 26 -4.30 0.83 10.56
CA GLN A 26 -4.60 0.69 11.99
C GLN A 26 -6.01 1.16 12.36
N THR A 27 -6.62 2.09 11.60
CA THR A 27 -8.02 2.49 11.83
C THR A 27 -9.03 1.43 11.40
N MET A 28 -8.62 0.44 10.60
CA MET A 28 -9.51 -0.60 10.10
C MET A 28 -9.67 -1.74 11.12
N PRO A 29 -10.87 -2.34 11.25
CA PRO A 29 -11.04 -3.57 12.03
C PRO A 29 -10.15 -4.70 11.49
N THR A 30 -9.59 -5.54 12.36
CA THR A 30 -8.73 -6.67 11.96
C THR A 30 -9.38 -7.57 10.92
N ALA A 31 -10.69 -7.83 11.04
CA ALA A 31 -11.44 -8.63 10.06
C ALA A 31 -11.44 -8.00 8.65
N LYS A 32 -11.42 -6.66 8.56
CA LYS A 32 -11.33 -5.95 7.28
C LYS A 32 -9.90 -5.89 6.74
N GLN A 33 -8.89 -5.86 7.61
CA GLN A 33 -7.48 -5.96 7.20
C GLN A 33 -7.16 -7.33 6.58
N LEU A 34 -7.85 -8.39 7.04
CA LEU A 34 -7.69 -9.76 6.57
C LEU A 34 -8.68 -10.15 5.46
N ALA A 35 -9.66 -9.30 5.17
CA ALA A 35 -10.65 -9.60 4.14
C ALA A 35 -10.01 -9.53 2.75
N ASP A 36 -10.35 -10.49 1.92
CA ASP A 36 -9.93 -10.46 0.52
C ASP A 36 -10.50 -9.23 -0.18
N PHE A 37 -9.69 -8.68 -1.07
CA PHE A 37 -10.10 -7.61 -1.95
C PHE A 37 -11.18 -8.10 -2.91
N THR A 38 -12.24 -7.30 -3.04
CA THR A 38 -13.38 -7.61 -3.91
C THR A 38 -13.46 -6.70 -5.13
N PHE A 39 -12.44 -5.88 -5.38
CA PHE A 39 -12.43 -5.01 -6.55
C PHE A 39 -12.11 -5.84 -7.78
N GLU A 40 -12.99 -5.80 -8.77
CA GLU A 40 -12.68 -6.29 -10.10
C GLU A 40 -11.60 -5.37 -10.68
N VAL A 41 -10.51 -5.98 -11.13
CA VAL A 41 -9.38 -5.31 -11.78
C VAL A 41 -9.33 -5.67 -13.27
N PRO A 42 -10.42 -5.43 -14.04
CA PRO A 42 -10.56 -5.95 -15.40
C PRO A 42 -9.52 -5.38 -16.38
N ASN A 43 -8.94 -4.23 -16.08
CA ASN A 43 -7.98 -3.54 -16.94
C ASN A 43 -6.55 -3.51 -16.37
N GLU A 44 -6.32 -4.13 -15.22
CA GLU A 44 -5.04 -4.07 -14.54
C GLU A 44 -4.22 -5.33 -14.81
N THR A 45 -3.05 -5.16 -15.41
CA THR A 45 -2.19 -6.26 -15.89
C THR A 45 -0.97 -6.52 -15.03
N ALA A 46 -0.70 -5.63 -14.05
CA ALA A 46 0.46 -5.77 -13.19
C ALA A 46 0.32 -6.98 -12.26
N VAL A 47 1.40 -7.76 -12.12
CA VAL A 47 1.42 -9.05 -11.41
C VAL A 47 0.94 -8.94 -9.96
N HIS A 48 1.15 -7.79 -9.31
CA HIS A 48 0.73 -7.57 -7.93
C HIS A 48 -0.79 -7.63 -7.75
N TRP A 49 -1.59 -7.32 -8.77
CA TRP A 49 -3.04 -7.41 -8.70
C TRP A 49 -3.56 -8.85 -8.58
N GLN A 50 -2.81 -9.83 -9.08
CA GLN A 50 -3.12 -11.25 -8.88
C GLN A 50 -2.50 -11.82 -7.60
N ARG A 51 -1.45 -11.16 -7.09
CA ARG A 51 -0.63 -11.65 -6.00
C ARG A 51 -1.12 -11.18 -4.63
N ASP A 52 -1.46 -9.91 -4.51
CA ASP A 52 -1.80 -9.28 -3.24
C ASP A 52 -3.32 -9.38 -3.01
N ARG A 53 -3.75 -10.30 -2.15
CA ARG A 53 -5.18 -10.63 -1.97
C ARG A 53 -5.86 -9.79 -0.91
N ASN A 54 -5.10 -9.25 0.04
CA ASN A 54 -5.61 -8.39 1.10
C ASN A 54 -4.53 -7.37 1.54
N VAL A 55 -4.88 -6.53 2.52
CA VAL A 55 -4.01 -5.45 3.01
C VAL A 55 -2.68 -5.96 3.56
N ARG A 56 -2.63 -7.16 4.16
CA ARG A 56 -1.36 -7.73 4.64
C ARG A 56 -0.42 -8.07 3.50
N ASP A 57 -0.93 -8.62 2.41
CA ASP A 57 -0.10 -8.98 1.26
C ASP A 57 0.54 -7.73 0.65
N VAL A 58 -0.20 -6.62 0.58
CA VAL A 58 0.32 -5.31 0.13
C VAL A 58 1.43 -4.79 1.06
N ILE A 59 1.25 -4.90 2.39
CA ILE A 59 2.30 -4.45 3.32
C ILE A 59 3.54 -5.35 3.26
N SER A 60 3.37 -6.67 3.14
CA SER A 60 4.48 -7.60 2.94
C SER A 60 5.25 -7.29 1.66
N HIS A 61 4.54 -6.99 0.55
CA HIS A 61 5.15 -6.52 -0.69
C HIS A 61 6.06 -5.31 -0.45
N LEU A 62 5.51 -4.27 0.17
CA LEU A 62 6.21 -3.00 0.33
C LEU A 62 7.42 -3.10 1.28
N TYR A 63 7.52 -4.19 2.05
CA TYR A 63 8.61 -4.44 2.98
C TYR A 63 9.75 -5.27 2.36
N GLU A 64 9.46 -6.11 1.37
CA GLU A 64 10.43 -6.93 0.63
C GLU A 64 11.16 -6.14 -0.46
#